data_AF-C3UZM6-F1
#
_entry.id   AF-C3UZM6-F1
#
_cell.length_a   1.000
_cell.length_b   1.000
_cell.length_c   1.000
_cell.angle_alpha   90.00
_cell.angle_beta   90.00
_cell.angle_gamma   90.00
#
_symmetry.space_group_name_H-M   'P 1'
#
loop_
_entity.id
_entity.type
_entity.pdbx_description
1 polymer ?
#
loop_
_entity_poly.entity_id
_entity_poly.type
_entity_poly.pdbx_seq_one_letter_code
_entity_poly.pdbx_strand_id
1 'polypeptide(L)' 'LEELQDDANPNFVEEVVTLFYRDSARLVLNIDQALDKTPLDFSKLDSYMHQFKGSASSIGAKKVKGECTLFREYCKAG' A
#
# COMPACT_ATOMS: atom_id res chain seq x y z
N LEU A 1 -4.26 13.69 9.31
CA LEU A 1 -4.83 13.94 7.96
C LEU A 1 -5.90 15.01 8.06
N GLU A 2 -6.93 14.79 8.87
CA GLU A 2 -8.02 15.77 9.09
C GLU A 2 -7.49 17.13 9.58
N GLU A 3 -6.47 17.14 10.46
CA GLU A 3 -5.80 18.38 10.92
C GLU A 3 -5.08 19.18 9.82
N LEU A 4 -4.91 18.63 8.62
CA LEU A 4 -4.27 19.29 7.48
C LEU A 4 -5.30 19.87 6.49
N GLN A 5 -6.59 19.69 6.75
CA GLN A 5 -7.69 20.24 5.97
C GLN A 5 -8.25 21.48 6.65
N ASP A 6 -8.40 22.56 5.89
CA ASP A 6 -8.91 23.85 6.36
C ASP A 6 -9.73 24.56 5.27
N ASP A 7 -10.22 25.77 5.55
CA ASP A 7 -11.05 26.54 4.61
C ASP A 7 -10.29 26.95 3.32
N ALA A 8 -8.95 26.98 3.34
CA ALA A 8 -8.13 27.28 2.18
C ALA A 8 -7.86 26.03 1.32
N ASN A 9 -7.91 24.83 1.93
CA ASN A 9 -7.79 23.55 1.24
C ASN A 9 -8.86 22.54 1.69
N PRO A 10 -10.15 22.77 1.33
CA PRO A 10 -11.27 22.03 1.90
C PRO A 10 -11.36 20.56 1.46
N ASN A 11 -10.65 20.17 0.39
CA ASN A 11 -10.73 18.82 -0.19
C ASN A 11 -9.49 17.96 0.10
N PHE A 12 -8.57 18.44 0.94
CA PHE A 12 -7.28 17.77 1.15
C PHE A 12 -7.40 16.29 1.50
N VAL A 13 -8.28 15.94 2.45
CA VAL A 13 -8.44 14.53 2.86
C VAL A 13 -9.00 13.68 1.72
N GLU A 14 -10.00 14.19 1.00
CA GLU A 14 -10.58 13.50 -0.15
C GLU A 14 -9.53 13.25 -1.24
N GLU A 15 -8.73 14.25 -1.57
CA GLU A 15 -7.67 14.15 -2.57
C GLU A 15 -6.60 13.11 -2.17
N VAL A 16 -6.16 13.14 -0.91
CA VAL A 16 -5.18 12.16 -0.39
C VAL A 16 -5.74 10.74 -0.41
N VAL A 17 -7.00 10.56 0.00
CA VAL A 17 -7.66 9.24 -0.01
C VAL A 17 -7.89 8.75 -1.45
N THR A 18 -8.27 9.64 -2.36
CA THR A 18 -8.43 9.32 -3.79
C THR A 18 -7.10 8.90 -4.42
N LEU A 19 -6.02 9.62 -4.11
CA LEU A 19 -4.67 9.27 -4.56
C LEU A 19 -4.25 7.90 -4.00
N PHE A 20 -4.51 7.66 -2.72
CA PHE A 20 -4.25 6.37 -2.09
C PHE A 20 -4.97 5.23 -2.81
N TYR A 21 -6.26 5.37 -3.13
CA TYR A 21 -7.00 4.32 -3.83
C TYR A 21 -6.45 4.05 -5.23
N ARG A 22 -6.13 5.11 -5.99
CA ARG A 22 -5.56 4.96 -7.34
C ARG A 22 -4.21 4.23 -7.30
N ASP A 23 -3.35 4.63 -6.38
CA ASP A 23 -2.02 4.01 -6.25
C ASP A 23 -2.12 2.57 -5.73
N SER A 24 -3.04 2.31 -4.80
CA SER A 24 -3.31 0.97 -4.26
C SER A 24 -3.80 0.01 -5.35
N ALA A 25 -4.71 0.44 -6.23
CA ALA A 25 -5.20 -0.40 -7.32
C ALA A 25 -4.06 -0.87 -8.25
N ARG A 26 -3.14 0.04 -8.59
CA ARG A 26 -1.94 -0.29 -9.37
C ARG A 26 -1.02 -1.25 -8.61
N LEU A 27 -0.81 -1.05 -7.31
CA LEU A 27 0.02 -1.92 -6.49
C LEU A 27 -0.55 -3.34 -6.40
N VAL A 28 -1.84 -3.46 -6.12
CA VAL A 28 -2.54 -4.75 -6.03
C VAL A 28 -2.42 -5.51 -7.36
N LEU A 29 -2.60 -4.84 -8.50
CA LEU A 29 -2.39 -5.46 -9.81
C LEU A 29 -0.95 -5.96 -10.01
N ASN A 30 0.05 -5.17 -9.61
CA ASN A 30 1.46 -5.59 -9.73
C ASN A 30 1.80 -6.77 -8.82
N ILE A 31 1.19 -6.84 -7.64
CA ILE A 31 1.34 -7.96 -6.70
C ILE A 31 0.72 -9.22 -7.31
N ASP A 32 -0.50 -9.12 -7.83
CA ASP A 32 -1.21 -10.22 -8.50
C ASP A 32 -0.39 -10.79 -9.67
N GLN A 33 0.08 -9.92 -10.56
CA GLN A 33 0.96 -10.31 -11.67
C GLN A 33 2.31 -10.89 -11.24
N ALA A 34 2.80 -10.56 -10.04
CA ALA A 34 4.03 -11.14 -9.51
C ALA A 34 3.78 -12.52 -8.88
N LEU A 35 2.59 -12.73 -8.30
CA LEU A 35 2.15 -14.02 -7.76
C LEU A 35 1.87 -15.06 -8.84
N ASP A 36 1.45 -14.62 -10.03
CA ASP A 36 1.22 -15.51 -11.18
C ASP A 36 2.51 -16.09 -11.80
N LYS A 37 3.69 -15.61 -11.39
CA LYS A 37 4.98 -16.03 -11.97
C LYS A 37 5.57 -17.23 -11.24
N THR A 38 6.19 -18.11 -12.01
CA THR A 38 6.96 -19.24 -11.48
C THR A 38 8.37 -19.24 -12.09
N PRO A 39 9.44 -19.27 -11.28
CA PRO A 39 9.43 -19.20 -9.82
C PRO A 39 8.98 -17.82 -9.30
N LEU A 40 8.49 -17.78 -8.06
CA LEU A 40 8.13 -16.53 -7.39
C LEU A 40 9.37 -15.69 -7.10
N ASP A 41 9.26 -14.38 -7.31
CA ASP A 41 10.29 -13.41 -6.92
C ASP A 41 9.88 -12.75 -5.59
N PHE A 42 10.29 -13.36 -4.49
CA PHE A 42 9.96 -12.89 -3.14
C PHE A 42 10.56 -11.52 -2.81
N SER A 43 11.72 -11.19 -3.39
CA SER A 43 12.35 -9.86 -3.22
C SER A 43 11.47 -8.77 -3.83
N LYS A 44 10.94 -9.04 -5.04
CA LYS A 44 10.01 -8.14 -5.72
C LYS A 44 8.68 -8.01 -4.97
N LEU A 45 8.13 -9.11 -4.47
CA LEU A 45 6.92 -9.10 -3.64
C LEU A 45 7.12 -8.30 -2.33
N ASP A 46 8.26 -8.47 -1.65
CA ASP A 46 8.60 -7.69 -0.45
C ASP A 46 8.65 -6.19 -0.75
N SER A 47 9.26 -5.81 -1.89
CA SER A 47 9.33 -4.42 -2.34
C SER A 47 7.95 -3.80 -2.55
N TYR A 48 7.03 -4.51 -3.23
CA TYR A 48 5.65 -4.04 -3.40
C TYR A 48 4.92 -3.90 -2.06
N MET A 49 5.08 -4.86 -1.15
CA MET A 49 4.47 -4.79 0.18
C MET A 49 5.08 -3.70 1.06
N HIS A 50 6.37 -3.41 0.91
CA HIS A 50 7.01 -2.30 1.60
C HIS A 50 6.39 -0.97 1.16
N GLN A 51 6.22 -0.77 -0.15
CA GLN A 51 5.58 0.43 -0.70
C GLN A 51 4.13 0.54 -0.24
N PHE A 52 3.36 -0.55 -0.32
CA PHE A 52 1.95 -0.54 0.06
C PHE A 52 1.76 -0.28 1.56
N LYS A 53 2.60 -0.89 2.41
CA LYS A 53 2.66 -0.61 3.86
C LYS A 53 2.90 0.87 4.17
N GLY A 54 3.83 1.50 3.45
CA GLY A 54 4.16 2.91 3.60
C GLY A 54 2.95 3.80 3.29
N SER A 55 2.32 3.56 2.13
CA SER A 55 1.11 4.26 1.70
C SER A 55 -0.07 4.04 2.67
N ALA A 56 -0.29 2.81 3.15
CA ALA A 56 -1.32 2.52 4.15
C ALA A 56 -1.05 3.25 5.48
N SER A 57 0.22 3.42 5.86
CA SER A 57 0.59 4.12 7.09
C SER A 57 0.34 5.63 6.98
N SER A 58 0.56 6.24 5.81
CA SER A 58 0.36 7.69 5.62
C SER A 58 -1.10 8.12 5.74
N ILE A 59 -2.05 7.22 5.47
CA ILE A 59 -3.49 7.50 5.60
C ILE A 59 -4.15 6.88 6.84
N GLY A 60 -3.38 6.22 7.71
CA GLY A 60 -3.94 5.59 8.91
C GLY A 60 -4.72 4.28 8.65
N ALA A 61 -4.51 3.62 7.51
CA ALA A 61 -5.12 2.33 7.18
C ALA A 61 -4.45 1.17 7.97
N LYS A 62 -4.72 1.12 9.28
CA LYS A 62 -4.04 0.23 10.25
C LYS A 62 -4.10 -1.25 9.88
N LYS A 63 -5.25 -1.75 9.42
CA LYS A 63 -5.41 -3.17 9.05
C LYS A 63 -4.56 -3.51 7.83
N VAL A 64 -4.63 -2.72 6.76
CA VAL A 64 -3.84 -2.91 5.54
C VAL A 64 -2.34 -2.91 5.85
N LYS A 65 -1.88 -1.96 6.66
CA LYS A 65 -0.48 -1.93 7.15
C LYS A 65 -0.09 -3.21 7.89
N GLY A 66 -1.00 -3.77 8.70
CA GLY A 66 -0.80 -5.02 9.43
C GLY A 66 -0.62 -6.20 8.48
N GLU A 67 -1.55 -6.39 7.55
CA GLU A 67 -1.49 -7.45 6.54
C GLU A 67 -0.25 -7.33 5.65
N CYS A 68 0.12 -6.12 5.21
CA CYS A 68 1.36 -5.90 4.47
C CYS A 68 2.59 -6.30 5.30
N THR A 69 2.57 -6.07 6.61
CA THR A 69 3.69 -6.48 7.48
C THR A 69 3.78 -8.01 7.57
N LEU A 70 2.65 -8.69 7.75
CA LEU A 70 2.60 -10.15 7.78
C LEU A 70 3.07 -10.76 6.44
N PHE A 71 2.61 -10.21 5.32
CA PHE A 71 3.00 -10.66 3.98
C PHE A 71 4.53 -10.60 3.80
N ARG A 72 5.18 -9.51 4.24
CA ARG A 72 6.63 -9.37 4.16
C ARG A 72 7.38 -10.42 4.96
N GLU A 73 6.83 -10.89 6.09
CA GLU A 73 7.44 -12.00 6.82
C GLU A 73 7.37 -13.31 6.02
N TYR A 74 6.28 -13.55 5.27
CA TYR A 74 6.23 -14.68 4.32
C TYR A 74 7.25 -14.53 3.19
N CYS A 75 7.43 -13.34 2.62
CA CYS A 75 8.47 -13.10 1.61
C CYS A 75 9.89 -13.35 2.11
N LYS A 76 10.17 -13.14 3.40
CA LYS A 76 11.51 -13.42 3.98
C LYS A 76 11.72 -14.90 4.27
N ALA A 77 10.65 -15.66 4.44
CA ALA A 77 10.69 -17.08 4.77
C ALA A 77 10.79 -17.99 3.54
N GLY A 78 10.36 -17.50 2.37
CA GLY A 78 10.45 -18.18 1.07
C GLY A 78 11.70 -17.78 0.30
#